data_AF-A0A251TPZ8-F1
#
_entry.id   AF-A0A251TPZ8-F1
#
_cell.length_a   1.000
_cell.length_b   1.000
_cell.length_c   1.000
_cell.angle_alpha   90.00
_cell.angle_beta   90.00
_cell.angle_gamma   90.00
#
_symmetry.space_group_name_H-M   'P 1'
#
loop_
_entity.id
_entity.type
_entity.pdbx_description
1 polymer ?
#
loop_
_entity_poly.entity_id
_entity_poly.type
_entity_poly.pdbx_seq_one_letter_code
_entity_poly.pdbx_strand_id
1 'polypeptide(L)'
;MLEGKAYVKDTDMPLKMQVHAMDSASQALDLYDVVECTTIAAYIKKEFDSVYGGGWQCVVGTNFSSFFTHSKGSFIYFSLETLNFLIFKVCQVRIQLPLVFGFKTYALRIVAELERKSVAVGHSKSKSVGVGISF
;
A
#
# COMPACT_ATOMS: atom_id res chain seq x y z
N MET A 1 -7.03 1.16 -27.50
CA MET A 1 -6.97 2.39 -26.70
C MET A 1 -8.10 2.32 -25.69
N LEU A 2 -7.86 1.64 -24.57
CA LEU A 2 -8.76 1.69 -23.43
C LEU A 2 -8.34 2.93 -22.64
N GLU A 3 -8.93 4.08 -22.92
CA GLU A 3 -8.80 5.25 -22.04
C GLU A 3 -9.62 4.99 -20.78
N GLY A 4 -9.14 4.06 -19.96
CA GLY A 4 -9.62 3.85 -18.60
C GLY A 4 -9.21 5.06 -17.78
N LYS A 5 -10.12 5.98 -17.51
CA LYS A 5 -9.85 7.12 -16.63
C LYS A 5 -9.59 6.57 -15.22
N ALA A 6 -8.39 6.77 -14.69
CA ALA A 6 -8.08 6.40 -13.31
C ALA A 6 -9.00 7.17 -12.34
N TYR A 7 -9.59 6.47 -11.38
CA TYR A 7 -10.47 7.05 -10.36
C TYR A 7 -9.88 6.85 -8.98
N VAL A 8 -9.48 7.95 -8.33
CA VAL A 8 -8.95 7.93 -6.97
C VAL A 8 -10.10 7.75 -5.99
N LYS A 9 -10.03 6.69 -5.18
CA LYS A 9 -11.01 6.38 -4.15
C LYS A 9 -10.66 7.05 -2.83
N ASP A 10 -9.40 6.96 -2.42
CA ASP A 10 -8.90 7.62 -1.22
C ASP A 10 -7.39 7.87 -1.32
N THR A 11 -6.89 8.93 -0.68
CA THR A 11 -5.47 9.29 -0.72
C THR A 11 -5.08 10.29 0.35
N ASP A 12 -3.86 10.16 0.87
CA ASP A 12 -3.19 11.14 1.72
C ASP A 12 -1.93 11.71 1.04
N MET A 13 -1.69 11.39 -0.24
CA MET A 13 -0.55 11.88 -1.02
C MET A 13 -0.82 13.24 -1.67
N PRO A 14 0.22 14.06 -1.95
CA PRO A 14 0.04 15.28 -2.75
C PRO A 14 -0.30 14.95 -4.21
N LEU A 15 -1.05 15.85 -4.88
CA LEU A 15 -1.57 15.64 -6.24
C LEU A 15 -0.48 15.22 -7.25
N LYS A 16 0.71 15.82 -7.17
CA LYS A 16 1.84 15.47 -8.03
C LYS A 16 2.24 13.98 -7.94
N MET A 17 2.21 13.43 -6.73
CA MET A 17 2.52 12.02 -6.48
C MET A 17 1.36 11.11 -6.88
N GLN A 18 0.11 11.59 -6.76
CA GLN A 18 -1.06 10.86 -7.24
C GLN A 18 -1.05 10.70 -8.77
N VAL A 19 -0.74 11.78 -9.50
CA VAL A 19 -0.60 11.74 -10.97
C VAL A 19 0.46 10.71 -11.37
N HIS A 20 1.62 10.78 -10.72
CA HIS A 20 2.69 9.82 -10.94
C HIS A 20 2.28 8.36 -10.64
N ALA A 21 1.53 8.12 -9.56
CA ALA A 21 0.98 6.78 -9.26
C ALA A 21 0.07 6.25 -10.38
N MET A 22 -0.80 7.10 -10.91
CA MET A 22 -1.71 6.74 -12.00
C MET A 22 -0.95 6.51 -13.30
N ASP A 23 0.03 7.36 -13.62
CA ASP A 23 0.88 7.23 -14.81
C ASP A 23 1.71 5.93 -14.76
N SER A 24 2.31 5.60 -13.62
CA SER A 24 3.07 4.36 -13.44
C SER A 24 2.19 3.11 -13.53
N ALA A 25 0.94 3.18 -13.07
CA ALA A 25 -0.01 2.09 -13.24
C ALA A 25 -0.48 1.95 -14.69
N SER A 26 -0.73 3.04 -15.40
CA SER A 26 -1.04 3.02 -16.83
C SER A 26 0.09 2.38 -17.63
N GLN A 27 1.33 2.80 -17.39
CA GLN A 27 2.50 2.22 -18.05
C GLN A 27 2.66 0.73 -17.73
N ALA A 28 2.38 0.31 -16.50
CA ALA A 28 2.46 -1.10 -16.13
C ALA A 28 1.39 -1.93 -16.86
N LEU A 29 0.18 -1.40 -17.07
CA LEU A 29 -0.88 -2.07 -17.83
C LEU A 29 -0.62 -2.09 -19.34
N ASP A 30 0.15 -1.13 -19.86
CA ASP A 30 0.61 -1.16 -21.26
C ASP A 30 1.71 -2.22 -21.50
N LEU A 31 2.48 -2.56 -20.46
CA LEU A 31 3.61 -3.50 -20.53
C LEU A 31 3.24 -4.94 -20.16
N TYR A 32 2.26 -5.14 -19.28
CA TYR A 32 1.91 -6.42 -18.70
C TYR A 32 0.41 -6.68 -18.80
N ASP A 33 0.05 -7.95 -19.01
CA ASP A 33 -1.36 -8.35 -18.98
C ASP A 33 -1.94 -8.26 -17.56
N VAL A 34 -3.24 -7.98 -17.46
CA VAL A 34 -3.99 -7.89 -16.19
C VAL A 34 -3.92 -9.16 -15.33
N VAL A 35 -3.60 -10.31 -15.94
CA VAL A 35 -3.40 -11.59 -15.21
C VAL A 35 -2.11 -11.57 -14.38
N GLU A 36 -1.15 -10.73 -14.73
CA GLU A 36 0.15 -10.58 -14.05
C GLU A 36 0.14 -9.51 -12.96
N CYS A 37 -0.91 -9.49 -12.13
CA CYS A 37 -1.08 -8.50 -11.05
C CYS A 37 0.16 -8.36 -10.15
N THR A 38 0.85 -9.47 -9.86
CA THR A 38 2.10 -9.46 -9.07
C THR A 38 3.25 -8.76 -9.78
N THR A 39 3.37 -8.91 -11.09
CA THR A 39 4.42 -8.27 -11.90
C THR A 39 4.15 -6.76 -11.98
N ILE A 40 2.90 -6.38 -12.23
CA ILE A 40 2.44 -4.99 -12.22
C ILE A 40 2.73 -4.32 -10.87
N ALA A 41 2.35 -4.97 -9.76
CA ALA A 41 2.60 -4.46 -8.42
C ALA A 41 4.11 -4.29 -8.14
N ALA A 42 4.93 -5.25 -8.56
CA ALA A 42 6.38 -5.19 -8.39
C ALA A 42 7.01 -4.06 -9.21
N TYR A 43 6.53 -3.83 -10.43
CA TYR A 43 6.96 -2.74 -11.29
C TYR A 43 6.70 -1.38 -10.62
N ILE A 44 5.47 -1.12 -10.20
CA ILE A 44 5.07 0.13 -9.55
C ILE A 44 5.85 0.33 -8.24
N LYS A 45 5.99 -0.73 -7.43
CA LYS A 45 6.77 -0.69 -6.19
C LYS A 45 8.23 -0.29 -6.46
N LYS A 46 8.86 -0.89 -7.47
CA LYS A 46 10.27 -0.60 -7.82
C LYS A 46 10.45 0.84 -8.27
N GLU A 47 9.51 1.34 -9.04
CA GLU A 47 9.49 2.72 -9.55
C GLU A 47 9.36 3.73 -8.39
N PHE A 48 8.39 3.51 -7.49
CA PHE A 48 8.21 4.32 -6.29
C PHE A 48 9.40 4.25 -5.31
N ASP A 49 9.97 3.07 -5.09
CA ASP A 49 11.17 2.93 -4.25
C ASP A 49 12.38 3.68 -4.84
N SER A 50 12.48 3.79 -6.17
CA SER A 50 13.56 4.51 -6.85
C SER A 50 13.39 6.03 -6.76
N VAL A 51 12.16 6.53 -6.87
CA VAL A 51 11.88 7.98 -6.89
C VAL A 51 11.75 8.56 -5.47
N TYR A 52 11.07 7.85 -4.56
CA TYR A 52 10.71 8.35 -3.23
C TYR A 52 11.44 7.61 -2.08
N GLY A 53 12.41 6.77 -2.43
CA GLY A 53 13.21 5.97 -1.50
C GLY A 53 12.47 4.73 -0.98
N GLY A 54 13.23 3.76 -0.49
CA GLY A 54 12.72 2.44 -0.12
C GLY A 54 11.62 2.42 0.95
N GLY A 55 10.84 1.33 0.94
CA GLY A 55 9.82 1.01 1.94
C GLY A 55 8.38 1.12 1.43
N TRP A 56 8.21 1.30 0.13
CA TRP A 56 6.91 1.25 -0.52
C TRP A 56 6.42 -0.17 -0.70
N GLN A 57 5.10 -0.31 -0.68
CA GLN A 57 4.40 -1.54 -1.01
C GLN A 57 3.28 -1.21 -1.97
N CYS A 58 3.02 -2.12 -2.90
CA CYS A 58 1.96 -2.02 -3.88
C CYS A 58 1.14 -3.32 -3.86
N VAL A 59 -0.17 -3.17 -3.93
CA VAL A 59 -1.15 -4.26 -4.06
C VAL A 59 -2.04 -3.95 -5.25
N VAL A 60 -2.21 -4.93 -6.13
CA VAL A 60 -3.05 -4.83 -7.32
C VAL A 60 -4.01 -6.02 -7.35
N GLY A 61 -5.28 -5.76 -7.64
CA GLY A 61 -6.28 -6.81 -7.79
C GLY A 61 -7.67 -6.27 -8.07
N THR A 62 -8.58 -7.13 -8.52
CA THR A 62 -9.98 -6.75 -8.81
C THR A 62 -10.77 -6.44 -7.54
N ASN A 63 -10.65 -7.25 -6.48
CA ASN A 63 -11.32 -7.03 -5.20
C ASN A 63 -10.41 -7.40 -4.04
N PHE A 64 -10.17 -6.47 -3.14
CA PHE A 64 -9.42 -6.71 -1.91
C PHE A 64 -9.87 -5.76 -0.79
N SER A 65 -9.67 -6.21 0.44
CA SER A 65 -9.79 -5.38 1.65
C SER A 65 -8.52 -5.56 2.47
N SER A 66 -8.06 -4.47 3.07
CA SER A 66 -6.80 -4.45 3.81
C SER A 66 -6.86 -3.45 4.94
N PHE A 67 -6.27 -3.80 6.08
CA PHE A 67 -6.08 -2.90 7.22
C PHE A 67 -4.57 -2.78 7.50
N PHE A 68 -4.05 -1.56 7.51
CA PHE A 68 -2.61 -1.32 7.67
C PHE A 68 -2.34 0.07 8.24
N THR A 69 -1.13 0.24 8.77
CA THR A 69 -0.60 1.53 9.20
C THR A 69 0.44 2.01 8.20
N HIS A 70 0.26 3.22 7.68
CA HIS A 70 1.16 3.84 6.71
C HIS A 70 1.75 5.14 7.25
N SER A 71 2.85 5.58 6.66
CA SER A 71 3.37 6.92 6.92
C SER A 71 2.42 7.96 6.32
N LYS A 72 2.16 9.04 7.07
CA LYS A 72 1.42 10.20 6.57
C LYS A 72 2.01 10.70 5.25
N GLY A 73 1.17 11.14 4.33
CA GLY A 73 1.61 11.67 3.03
C GLY A 73 1.95 10.60 2.00
N SER A 74 1.82 9.32 2.34
CA SER A 74 2.39 8.20 1.57
C SER A 74 1.37 7.09 1.30
N PHE A 75 0.10 7.43 1.04
CA PHE A 75 -0.96 6.48 0.74
C PHE A 75 -1.88 6.93 -0.41
N ILE A 76 -2.17 6.01 -1.33
CA ILE A 76 -3.16 6.19 -2.39
C ILE A 76 -3.88 4.87 -2.68
N TYR A 77 -5.19 4.96 -2.88
CA TYR A 77 -6.06 3.90 -3.35
C TYR A 77 -6.89 4.40 -4.53
N PHE A 78 -6.75 3.75 -5.67
CA PHE A 78 -7.44 4.12 -6.90
C PHE A 78 -7.84 2.90 -7.72
N SER A 79 -8.81 3.07 -8.61
CA SER A 79 -9.20 2.08 -9.60
C SER A 79 -8.82 2.54 -10.99
N LEU A 80 -8.24 1.63 -11.77
CA LEU A 80 -7.91 1.84 -13.17
C LEU A 80 -8.38 0.61 -13.94
N GLU A 81 -9.27 0.84 -14.92
CA GLU A 81 -10.01 -0.19 -15.64
C GLU A 81 -10.81 -1.12 -14.70
N THR A 82 -10.51 -2.42 -14.68
CA THR A 82 -11.14 -3.43 -13.83
C THR A 82 -10.34 -3.70 -12.55
N LEU A 83 -9.16 -3.10 -12.42
CA LEU A 83 -8.23 -3.35 -11.33
C LEU A 83 -8.24 -2.21 -10.32
N ASN A 84 -8.02 -2.58 -9.07
CA ASN A 84 -7.78 -1.67 -7.97
C ASN A 84 -6.30 -1.68 -7.62
N PHE A 85 -5.78 -0.51 -7.31
CA PHE A 85 -4.38 -0.25 -7.00
C PHE A 85 -4.29 0.39 -5.63
N LEU A 86 -3.47 -0.18 -4.78
CA LEU A 86 -3.17 0.33 -3.45
C LEU A 86 -1.67 0.49 -3.32
N ILE A 87 -1.21 1.70 -3.08
CA ILE A 87 0.22 2.02 -2.88
C ILE A 87 0.37 2.73 -1.55
N PHE A 88 1.25 2.21 -0.70
CA PHE A 88 1.52 2.83 0.60
C PHE A 88 2.96 2.61 1.06
N LYS A 89 3.47 3.56 1.85
CA LYS A 89 4.76 3.42 2.52
C LYS A 89 4.57 2.89 3.94
N VAL A 90 5.24 1.80 4.27
CA VAL A 90 5.19 1.21 5.62
C VAL A 90 5.92 2.12 6.59
N CYS A 91 5.27 2.48 7.69
CA CYS A 91 5.94 3.15 8.80
C CYS A 91 6.89 2.14 9.46
N GLN A 92 8.19 2.26 9.19
CA GLN A 92 9.21 1.50 9.90
C GLN A 92 9.26 1.98 11.36
N VAL A 93 8.46 1.37 12.22
CA VAL A 93 8.69 1.44 13.66
C VAL A 93 9.94 0.61 13.92
N ARG A 94 11.11 1.26 14.02
CA ARG A 94 12.31 0.62 14.56
C ARG A 94 12.02 0.26 16.01
N ILE A 95 11.51 -0.93 16.24
CA ILE A 95 11.58 -1.51 17.56
C ILE A 95 13.05 -1.88 17.74
N GLN A 96 13.78 -1.09 18.52
CA GLN A 96 15.10 -1.46 19.03
C GLN A 96 14.88 -2.61 20.03
N LEU A 97 14.58 -3.82 19.54
CA LEU A 97 14.56 -5.02 20.36
C LEU A 97 16.00 -5.50 20.52
N PRO A 98 16.45 -5.84 21.74
CA PRO A 98 17.74 -6.48 21.93
C PRO A 98 17.73 -7.81 21.17
N LEU A 99 18.78 -8.01 20.37
CA LEU A 99 19.04 -9.14 19.49
C LEU A 99 18.98 -10.48 20.23
N VAL A 100 17.83 -11.15 20.20
CA VAL A 100 17.77 -12.62 20.29
C VAL A 100 16.59 -13.08 19.44
N PHE A 101 16.77 -14.18 18.71
CA PHE A 101 15.83 -14.86 17.80
C PHE A 101 15.95 -14.48 16.32
N GLY A 102 16.85 -15.21 15.66
CA GLY A 102 16.78 -15.42 14.22
C GLY A 102 15.56 -16.25 13.86
N PHE A 103 14.73 -15.73 12.98
CA PHE A 103 13.80 -16.52 12.16
C PHE A 103 13.73 -15.87 10.77
N LYS A 104 14.29 -16.61 9.81
CA LYS A 104 14.13 -16.42 8.37
C LYS A 104 12.64 -16.68 8.06
N THR A 105 12.02 -15.85 7.19
CA THR A 105 10.63 -15.94 6.68
C THR A 105 9.55 -15.75 7.79
N TYR A 106 8.51 -14.92 7.69
CA TYR A 106 7.52 -14.77 6.64
C TYR A 106 6.79 -13.42 6.78
N ALA A 107 6.60 -12.75 5.65
CA ALA A 107 5.50 -11.82 5.45
C ALA A 107 4.16 -12.51 5.77
N LEU A 108 3.15 -11.74 6.21
CA LEU A 108 1.90 -12.17 6.86
C LEU A 108 2.04 -12.49 8.37
N ARG A 109 2.29 -11.45 9.16
CA ARG A 109 1.96 -11.44 10.59
C ARG A 109 1.09 -10.26 11.02
N ILE A 110 0.57 -9.48 10.06
CA ILE A 110 -0.27 -8.31 10.34
C ILE A 110 -1.72 -8.69 10.69
N VAL A 111 -2.21 -9.88 10.32
CA VAL A 111 -3.61 -10.28 10.60
C VAL A 111 -3.77 -10.99 11.96
N ALA A 112 -2.69 -11.54 12.55
CA ALA A 112 -2.81 -12.35 13.77
C ALA A 112 -2.54 -11.62 15.10
N GLU A 113 -2.05 -10.37 15.08
CA GLU A 113 -1.75 -9.60 16.30
C GLU A 113 -2.90 -8.63 16.69
N LEU A 114 -3.94 -8.53 15.85
CA LEU A 114 -5.08 -7.63 16.07
C LEU A 114 -6.18 -8.20 16.99
N GLU A 115 -6.22 -9.52 17.22
CA GLU A 115 -7.18 -10.14 18.15
C GLU A 115 -6.73 -10.08 19.63
N ARG A 116 -5.49 -9.65 19.93
CA ARG A 116 -4.97 -9.69 21.32
C ARG A 116 -4.79 -8.35 22.02
N LYS A 117 -5.09 -7.21 21.37
CA LYS A 117 -4.88 -5.87 21.96
C LYS A 117 -6.13 -4.98 22.02
N SER A 118 -7.33 -5.56 22.08
CA SER A 118 -8.55 -4.82 22.41
C SER A 118 -8.66 -4.38 23.89
N VAL A 119 -7.63 -4.61 24.71
CA VAL A 119 -7.59 -4.12 26.09
C VAL A 119 -6.27 -3.42 26.34
N ALA A 120 -6.20 -2.11 26.06
CA ALA A 120 -5.59 -1.11 26.94
C ALA A 120 -5.36 0.23 26.20
N VAL A 121 -6.18 1.22 26.57
CA VAL A 121 -5.79 2.57 27.00
C VAL A 121 -4.94 3.44 26.05
N GLY A 122 -5.52 4.59 25.69
CA GLY A 122 -4.93 5.87 26.10
C GLY A 122 -4.21 6.71 25.05
N HIS A 123 -4.89 7.80 24.65
CA HIS A 123 -4.36 9.09 24.23
C HIS A 123 -2.84 9.19 23.92
N SER A 124 -2.49 9.15 22.64
CA SER A 124 -1.48 10.05 22.08
C SER A 124 -1.73 10.22 20.58
N LYS A 125 -1.67 11.47 20.09
CA LYS A 125 -2.06 11.86 18.73
C LYS A 125 -1.13 11.22 17.68
N SER A 126 -1.49 10.04 17.19
CA SER A 126 -1.09 9.56 15.89
C SER A 126 -2.36 9.35 15.09
N LYS A 127 -2.52 10.02 13.95
CA LYS A 127 -3.67 9.81 13.08
C LYS A 127 -3.57 8.37 12.52
N SER A 128 -4.11 7.40 13.25
CA SER A 128 -4.59 6.15 12.66
C SER A 128 -5.75 6.54 11.77
N VAL A 129 -5.46 6.90 10.52
CA VAL A 129 -6.48 6.86 9.47
C VAL A 129 -6.68 5.38 9.19
N GLY A 130 -7.48 4.72 10.03
CA GLY A 130 -8.00 3.41 9.75
C GLY A 130 -8.95 3.56 8.59
N VAL A 131 -8.45 3.44 7.36
CA VAL A 131 -9.33 3.29 6.20
C VAL A 131 -9.86 1.86 6.28
N GLY A 132 -10.92 1.68 7.06
CA GLY A 132 -11.77 0.50 6.96
C GLY A 132 -12.49 0.59 5.63
N ILE A 133 -11.89 0.04 4.57
CA ILE A 133 -12.57 -0.14 3.29
C ILE A 133 -13.43 -1.40 3.47
N SER A 134 -14.56 -1.22 4.15
CA SER A 134 -15.64 -2.20 4.23
C SER A 134 -16.59 -1.97 3.05
N PHE A 135 -16.91 -3.04 2.32
CA PHE A 135 -18.06 -3.08 1.43
C PHE A 135 -19.33 -3.36 2.23
#